data_AF-A0A8H4B0B7-F1
#
_entry.id   AF-A0A8H4B0B7-F1
#
_cell.length_a   1.000
_cell.length_b   1.000
_cell.length_c   1.000
_cell.angle_alpha   90.00
_cell.angle_beta   90.00
_cell.angle_gamma   90.00
#
_symmetry.space_group_name_H-M   'P 1'
#
loop_
_entity.id
_entity.type
_entity.pdbx_description
1 polymer ?
#
loop_
_entity_poly.entity_id
_entity_poly.type
_entity_poly.pdbx_seq_one_letter_code
_entity_poly.pdbx_strand_id
1 'polypeptide(L)'
;MTKLPTECFLKIFNNFRNDYKNLFSFLLVNRHWCRIIVPILWNEPTIYIRDRRLIKIYLLSLNAEERALITSLKIIVRKYPKPLFEYTSYTRNVGYKLTDGIKDWIYYEKYGANKSKNSILIREVIKDEDELVDTIECSLVAMFLRTSKKLRNLTFSGKINEMIFERLYR
;
A
#
# COMPACT_ATOMS: atom_id res chain seq x y z
N MET A 1 -24.47 -3.53 -32.00
CA MET A 1 -23.36 -2.60 -31.65
C MET A 1 -22.15 -3.43 -31.22
N THR A 2 -21.04 -3.32 -31.93
CA THR A 2 -19.78 -3.99 -31.56
C THR A 2 -19.16 -3.29 -30.36
N LYS A 3 -18.99 -4.00 -29.25
CA LYS A 3 -18.26 -3.48 -28.09
C LYS A 3 -16.78 -3.37 -28.44
N LEU A 4 -16.16 -2.27 -28.03
CA LEU A 4 -14.73 -2.07 -28.20
C LEU A 4 -13.96 -3.16 -27.42
N PRO A 5 -12.91 -3.77 -27.99
CA PRO A 5 -12.08 -4.76 -27.28
C PRO A 5 -11.39 -4.19 -26.04
N THR A 6 -11.06 -5.06 -25.08
CA THR A 6 -10.39 -4.70 -23.82
C THR A 6 -9.03 -4.05 -24.08
N GLU A 7 -8.34 -4.50 -25.11
CA GLU A 7 -7.02 -4.04 -25.55
C GLU A 7 -7.03 -2.56 -25.95
N CYS A 8 -8.13 -2.10 -26.55
CA CYS A 8 -8.30 -0.70 -26.90
C CYS A 8 -8.48 0.16 -25.65
N PHE A 9 -9.30 -0.29 -24.69
CA PHE A 9 -9.45 0.39 -23.40
C PHE A 9 -8.14 0.44 -22.62
N LEU A 10 -7.37 -0.66 -22.60
CA LEU A 10 -6.03 -0.72 -22.01
C LEU A 10 -5.12 0.34 -22.63
N LYS A 11 -5.11 0.47 -23.97
CA LYS A 11 -4.31 1.48 -24.67
C LYS A 11 -4.76 2.89 -24.32
N ILE A 12 -6.07 3.15 -24.29
CA ILE A 12 -6.65 4.45 -23.90
C ILE A 12 -6.21 4.81 -22.48
N PHE A 13 -6.48 3.97 -21.49
CA PHE A 13 -6.19 4.27 -20.08
C PHE A 13 -4.71 4.34 -19.78
N ASN A 14 -3.86 3.58 -20.49
CA ASN A 14 -2.40 3.69 -20.34
C ASN A 14 -1.86 5.07 -20.74
N ASN A 15 -2.52 5.81 -21.64
CA ASN A 15 -2.14 7.21 -21.93
C ASN A 15 -2.34 8.12 -20.73
N PHE A 16 -3.23 7.75 -19.80
CA PHE A 16 -3.51 8.49 -18.56
C PHE A 16 -2.78 7.90 -17.35
N ARG A 17 -1.79 7.01 -17.53
CA ARG A 17 -1.08 6.35 -16.41
C ARG A 17 -0.48 7.31 -15.37
N ASN A 18 -0.11 8.52 -15.82
CA ASN A 18 0.45 9.58 -14.97
C ASN A 18 -0.62 10.56 -14.44
N ASP A 19 -1.86 10.45 -14.93
CA ASP A 19 -3.01 11.26 -14.54
C ASP A 19 -3.98 10.43 -13.69
N TYR A 20 -3.56 10.19 -12.44
CA TYR A 20 -4.32 9.36 -11.51
C TYR A 20 -5.70 9.93 -11.22
N LYS A 21 -5.88 11.26 -11.23
CA LYS A 21 -7.18 11.90 -10.96
C LYS A 21 -8.20 11.46 -11.99
N ASN A 22 -7.83 11.52 -13.27
CA ASN A 22 -8.69 11.07 -14.36
C ASN A 22 -8.91 9.55 -14.30
N LEU A 23 -7.87 8.75 -14.04
CA LEU A 23 -8.02 7.30 -13.88
C LEU A 23 -8.99 6.93 -12.73
N PHE A 24 -8.93 7.61 -11.59
CA PHE A 24 -9.87 7.40 -10.49
C PHE A 24 -11.31 7.74 -10.89
N SER A 25 -11.52 8.83 -11.63
CA SER A 25 -12.84 9.18 -12.17
C SER A 25 -13.34 8.11 -13.15
N PHE A 26 -12.49 7.62 -14.04
CA PHE A 26 -12.82 6.59 -15.03
C PHE A 26 -13.17 5.24 -14.39
N LEU A 27 -12.55 4.90 -13.25
CA LEU A 27 -12.85 3.68 -12.50
C LEU A 27 -14.32 3.62 -12.04
N LEU A 28 -14.96 4.78 -11.84
CA LEU A 28 -16.34 4.89 -11.37
C LEU A 28 -17.38 4.78 -12.48
N VAL A 29 -16.97 4.80 -13.75
CA VAL A 29 -17.90 4.80 -14.89
C VAL A 29 -18.68 3.49 -14.98
N ASN A 30 -17.99 2.34 -14.96
CA ASN A 30 -18.62 1.02 -14.97
C ASN A 30 -17.65 -0.08 -14.48
N ARG A 31 -18.19 -1.27 -14.22
CA ARG A 31 -17.42 -2.44 -13.72
C ARG A 31 -16.32 -2.89 -14.68
N HIS A 32 -16.50 -2.75 -15.99
CA HIS A 32 -15.50 -3.17 -16.97
C HIS A 32 -14.27 -2.24 -16.92
N TRP A 33 -14.50 -0.92 -16.91
CA TRP A 33 -13.46 0.09 -16.79
C TRP A 33 -12.70 -0.04 -15.47
N CYS A 34 -13.44 -0.24 -14.36
CA CYS A 34 -12.86 -0.50 -13.04
C CYS A 34 -11.84 -1.66 -13.07
N ARG A 35 -12.20 -2.80 -13.67
CA ARG A 35 -11.31 -3.98 -13.74
C ARG A 35 -10.04 -3.74 -14.55
N ILE A 36 -10.07 -2.84 -15.54
CA ILE A 36 -8.91 -2.51 -16.37
C ILE A 36 -8.01 -1.48 -15.67
N ILE A 37 -8.62 -0.49 -15.03
CA ILE A 37 -7.92 0.67 -14.46
C ILE A 37 -7.27 0.32 -13.12
N VAL A 38 -7.89 -0.54 -12.29
CA VAL A 38 -7.32 -0.95 -11.00
C VAL A 38 -5.87 -1.46 -11.16
N PRO A 39 -5.55 -2.41 -12.05
CA PRO A 39 -4.17 -2.82 -12.28
C PRO A 39 -3.22 -1.71 -12.73
N ILE A 40 -3.72 -0.72 -13.49
CA ILE A 40 -2.92 0.43 -13.97
C ILE A 40 -2.56 1.34 -12.79
N LEU A 41 -3.55 1.71 -11.97
CA LEU A 41 -3.35 2.56 -10.79
C LEU A 41 -2.45 1.91 -9.74
N TRP A 42 -2.62 0.61 -9.52
CA TRP A 42 -1.89 -0.14 -8.50
C TRP A 42 -0.53 -0.67 -8.95
N ASN A 43 -0.11 -0.31 -10.17
CA ASN A 43 1.23 -0.62 -10.69
C ASN A 43 2.33 0.11 -9.90
N GLU A 44 2.10 1.38 -9.55
CA GLU A 44 3.05 2.24 -8.85
C GLU A 44 2.36 3.14 -7.80
N PRO A 45 1.77 2.53 -6.77
CA PRO A 45 0.91 3.20 -5.80
C PRO A 45 1.68 4.26 -4.99
N THR A 46 2.96 4.01 -4.69
CA THR A 46 3.74 4.85 -3.76
C THR A 46 4.14 6.20 -4.34
N ILE A 47 4.21 6.38 -5.67
CA ILE A 47 4.66 7.66 -6.23
C ILE A 47 3.65 8.78 -5.96
N TYR A 48 2.36 8.46 -5.98
CA TYR A 48 1.30 9.47 -6.10
C TYR A 48 0.39 9.55 -4.88
N ILE A 49 0.53 8.64 -3.92
CA ILE A 49 -0.44 8.44 -2.85
C ILE A 49 0.29 8.51 -1.49
N ARG A 50 0.45 9.73 -0.93
CA ARG A 50 0.61 9.94 0.53
C ARG A 50 -0.74 9.77 1.23
N ASP A 51 -1.49 8.76 0.83
CA ASP A 51 -2.82 8.53 1.36
C ASP A 51 -2.76 7.37 2.33
N ARG A 52 -3.09 7.66 3.59
CA ARG A 52 -3.29 6.66 4.65
C ARG A 52 -4.23 5.53 4.22
N ARG A 53 -5.14 5.75 3.26
CA ARG A 53 -6.01 4.71 2.70
C ARG A 53 -5.21 3.59 2.03
N LEU A 54 -4.06 3.90 1.43
CA LEU A 54 -3.17 2.93 0.80
C LEU A 54 -2.59 1.96 1.82
N ILE A 55 -2.01 2.48 2.91
CA ILE A 55 -1.46 1.69 4.02
C ILE A 55 -2.55 0.80 4.61
N LYS A 56 -3.76 1.35 4.80
CA LYS A 56 -4.90 0.57 5.27
C LYS A 56 -5.25 -0.62 4.36
N ILE A 57 -5.18 -0.44 3.04
CA ILE A 57 -5.43 -1.53 2.08
C ILE A 57 -4.33 -2.61 2.20
N TYR A 58 -3.06 -2.20 2.34
CA TYR A 58 -1.97 -3.16 2.54
C TYR A 58 -2.07 -3.94 3.84
N LEU A 59 -2.40 -3.28 4.94
CA LEU A 59 -2.63 -3.92 6.24
C LEU A 59 -3.80 -4.93 6.20
N LEU A 60 -4.73 -4.76 5.26
CA LEU A 60 -5.81 -5.71 5.04
C LEU A 60 -5.44 -6.92 4.19
N SER A 61 -4.39 -6.80 3.37
CA SER A 61 -3.85 -7.90 2.57
C SER A 61 -2.90 -8.81 3.35
N LEU A 62 -2.59 -8.48 4.61
CA LEU A 62 -1.75 -9.30 5.48
C LEU A 62 -2.42 -10.63 5.83
N ASN A 63 -1.66 -11.71 5.72
CA ASN A 63 -2.06 -13.04 6.19
C ASN A 63 -1.91 -13.17 7.72
N ALA A 64 -2.19 -14.34 8.28
CA ALA A 64 -2.12 -14.57 9.73
C ALA A 64 -0.70 -14.41 10.29
N GLU A 65 0.31 -14.91 9.58
CA GLU A 65 1.73 -14.85 9.96
C GLU A 65 2.24 -13.40 9.99
N GLU A 66 2.02 -12.63 8.92
CA GLU A 66 2.43 -11.23 8.81
C GLU A 66 1.70 -10.35 9.82
N ARG A 67 0.44 -10.67 10.12
CA ARG A 67 -0.36 -9.96 11.13
C ARG A 67 0.12 -10.24 12.55
N ALA A 68 0.71 -11.40 12.82
CA ALA A 68 1.20 -11.75 14.15
C ALA A 68 2.32 -10.80 14.60
N LEU A 69 3.18 -10.36 13.67
CA LEU A 69 4.24 -9.36 13.92
C LEU A 69 3.70 -8.02 14.38
N ILE A 70 2.56 -7.59 13.84
CA ILE A 70 1.92 -6.32 14.20
C ILE A 70 1.15 -6.47 15.52
N THR A 71 0.57 -7.64 15.75
CA THR A 71 -0.29 -7.91 16.92
C THR A 71 0.53 -8.07 18.20
N SER A 72 1.77 -8.58 18.12
CA SER A 72 2.69 -8.64 19.26
C SER A 72 2.95 -7.25 19.88
N LEU A 73 2.83 -6.17 19.10
CA LEU A 73 2.96 -4.78 19.54
C LEU A 73 1.62 -4.12 19.97
N LYS A 74 0.57 -4.91 20.23
CA LYS A 74 -0.76 -4.45 20.68
C LYS A 74 -1.49 -3.49 19.72
N ILE A 75 -1.13 -3.44 18.44
CA ILE A 75 -1.91 -2.65 17.45
C ILE A 75 -3.21 -3.40 17.13
N ILE A 76 -4.35 -2.81 17.50
CA ILE A 76 -5.66 -3.30 17.08
C ILE A 76 -5.89 -2.87 15.63
N VAL A 77 -5.43 -3.69 14.66
CA VAL A 77 -5.90 -3.55 13.28
C VAL A 77 -7.36 -3.98 13.26
N ARG A 78 -8.29 -3.01 13.20
CA ARG A 78 -9.73 -3.30 13.14
C ARG A 78 -9.99 -4.32 12.03
N LYS A 79 -10.90 -5.27 12.30
CA LYS A 79 -11.37 -6.23 11.29
C LYS A 79 -12.17 -5.47 10.25
N TYR A 80 -11.54 -5.10 9.14
CA TYR A 80 -12.24 -4.57 7.98
C TYR A 80 -12.56 -5.71 6.99
N PRO A 81 -13.59 -5.55 6.15
CA PRO A 81 -13.84 -6.48 5.07
C PRO A 81 -12.63 -6.60 4.14
N LYS A 82 -12.44 -7.81 3.59
CA LYS A 82 -11.37 -8.06 2.63
C LYS A 82 -11.53 -7.13 1.41
N PRO A 83 -10.41 -6.62 0.86
CA PRO A 83 -10.45 -5.82 -0.37
C PRO A 83 -11.09 -6.59 -1.53
N LEU A 84 -11.79 -5.88 -2.42
CA LEU A 84 -12.45 -6.48 -3.60
C LEU A 84 -11.45 -7.05 -4.61
N PHE A 85 -10.25 -6.47 -4.67
CA PHE A 85 -9.17 -6.88 -5.57
C PHE A 85 -7.94 -7.27 -4.76
N GLU A 86 -7.14 -8.17 -5.33
CA GLU A 86 -5.78 -8.47 -4.86
C GLU A 86 -4.83 -7.34 -5.25
N TYR A 87 -5.04 -6.14 -4.69
CA TYR A 87 -4.38 -4.90 -5.06
C TYR A 87 -2.85 -5.01 -5.06
N THR A 88 -2.30 -5.72 -4.09
CA THR A 88 -0.85 -5.88 -3.90
C THR A 88 -0.22 -6.73 -5.00
N SER A 89 -0.97 -7.64 -5.63
CA SER A 89 -0.50 -8.43 -6.78
C SER A 89 -0.26 -7.60 -8.04
N TYR A 90 -0.81 -6.39 -8.11
CA TYR A 90 -0.60 -5.46 -9.22
C TYR A 90 0.62 -4.56 -9.00
N THR A 91 1.13 -4.47 -7.77
CA THR A 91 2.21 -3.56 -7.37
C THR A 91 3.55 -4.00 -7.96
N ARG A 92 4.17 -3.15 -8.78
CA ARG A 92 5.51 -3.39 -9.33
C ARG A 92 6.60 -2.63 -8.60
N ASN A 93 6.29 -1.45 -8.11
CA ASN A 93 7.27 -0.57 -7.47
C ASN A 93 6.74 -0.16 -6.10
N VAL A 94 7.54 -0.42 -5.07
CA VAL A 94 7.35 0.07 -3.71
C VAL A 94 8.59 0.85 -3.33
N GLY A 95 8.44 2.16 -3.17
CA GLY A 95 9.55 3.07 -2.87
C GLY A 95 9.60 3.51 -1.41
N TYR A 96 10.62 4.31 -1.08
CA TYR A 96 10.89 4.90 0.25
C TYR A 96 9.71 5.68 0.86
N LYS A 97 8.73 6.07 0.05
CA LYS A 97 7.49 6.71 0.51
C LYS A 97 6.58 5.77 1.32
N LEU A 98 6.84 4.46 1.31
CA LEU A 98 6.11 3.50 2.13
C LEU A 98 6.25 3.85 3.62
N THR A 99 7.48 4.10 4.07
CA THR A 99 7.80 4.45 5.46
C THR A 99 7.08 5.72 5.89
N ASP A 100 7.11 6.76 5.06
CA ASP A 100 6.37 8.02 5.29
C ASP A 100 4.87 7.75 5.45
N GLY A 101 4.29 6.93 4.56
CA GLY A 101 2.89 6.57 4.61
C GLY A 101 2.51 5.82 5.89
N ILE A 102 3.38 4.91 6.36
CA ILE A 102 3.19 4.19 7.63
C ILE A 102 3.17 5.17 8.80
N LYS A 103 4.15 6.09 8.87
CA LYS A 103 4.23 7.12 9.91
C LYS A 103 2.96 7.99 9.92
N ASP A 104 2.53 8.46 8.76
CA ASP A 104 1.30 9.25 8.61
C ASP A 104 0.04 8.46 9.06
N TRP A 105 -0.02 7.16 8.76
CA TRP A 105 -1.11 6.29 9.18
C TRP A 105 -1.12 6.07 10.70
N ILE A 106 0.02 5.74 11.32
CA ILE A 106 0.14 5.58 12.78
C ILE A 106 -0.29 6.86 13.49
N TYR A 107 0.21 8.01 13.03
CA TYR A 107 -0.15 9.31 13.57
C TYR A 107 -1.66 9.52 13.56
N TYR A 108 -2.30 9.22 12.42
CA TYR A 108 -3.74 9.38 12.29
C TYR A 108 -4.55 8.45 13.20
N GLU A 109 -4.13 7.19 13.36
CA GLU A 109 -4.83 6.24 14.24
C GLU A 109 -4.69 6.61 15.72
N LYS A 110 -3.54 7.17 16.14
CA LYS A 110 -3.30 7.61 17.53
C LYS A 110 -4.00 8.93 17.88
N TYR A 111 -3.93 9.92 16.98
CA TYR A 111 -4.31 11.31 17.30
C TYR A 111 -5.56 11.81 16.57
N GLY A 112 -6.10 11.03 15.62
CA GLY A 112 -7.28 11.40 14.84
C GLY A 112 -7.04 12.55 13.85
N ALA A 113 -8.12 13.00 13.19
CA ALA A 113 -8.05 14.05 12.16
C ALA A 113 -7.72 15.47 12.68
N ASN A 114 -7.73 15.67 14.01
CA ASN A 114 -7.66 16.99 14.64
C ASN A 114 -6.24 17.34 15.11
N LYS A 115 -5.28 17.49 14.17
CA LYS A 115 -4.11 18.39 14.30
C LYS A 115 -3.23 18.35 13.05
N SER A 116 -3.71 18.96 11.97
CA SER A 116 -2.80 19.52 10.98
C SER A 116 -2.12 20.74 11.60
N LYS A 117 -0.82 20.66 11.97
CA LYS A 117 0.21 21.72 11.71
C LYS A 117 1.54 21.67 12.47
N ASN A 118 1.79 20.79 13.44
CA ASN A 118 3.09 20.81 14.15
C ASN A 118 3.93 19.54 13.90
N SER A 119 4.45 19.41 12.68
CA SER A 119 5.42 18.35 12.31
C SER A 119 6.79 18.48 13.00
N ILE A 120 7.09 19.63 13.61
CA ILE A 120 8.39 19.96 14.20
C ILE A 120 8.49 19.53 15.67
N LEU A 121 7.40 19.54 16.44
CA LEU A 121 7.40 19.19 17.87
C LEU A 121 7.43 17.67 18.15
N ILE A 122 7.35 16.83 17.12
CA ILE A 122 7.12 15.38 17.25
C ILE A 122 8.44 14.59 17.32
N ARG A 123 9.55 15.15 16.83
CA ARG A 123 10.84 14.45 16.74
C ARG A 123 11.45 14.04 18.09
N GLU A 124 10.97 14.60 19.20
CA GLU A 124 11.58 14.41 20.53
C GLU A 124 10.94 13.31 21.39
N VAL A 125 9.81 12.71 20.98
CA VAL A 125 9.01 11.87 21.91
C VAL A 125 9.28 10.36 21.85
N ILE A 126 9.97 9.79 20.84
CA ILE A 126 9.61 8.39 20.50
C ILE A 126 10.78 7.49 20.05
N LYS A 127 11.28 6.66 20.97
CA LYS A 127 12.03 5.43 20.64
C LYS A 127 11.09 4.25 20.29
N ASP A 128 9.89 4.24 20.86
CA ASP A 128 8.88 3.17 20.70
C ASP A 128 8.16 3.19 19.34
N GLU A 129 8.20 4.29 18.59
CA GLU A 129 7.55 4.40 17.27
C GLU A 129 8.44 3.94 16.13
N ASP A 130 9.77 4.03 16.27
CA ASP A 130 10.67 3.52 15.24
C ASP A 130 10.56 1.99 15.14
N GLU A 131 10.52 1.28 16.28
CA GLU A 131 10.28 -0.17 16.30
C GLU A 131 8.90 -0.54 15.72
N LEU A 132 7.88 0.28 15.98
CA LEU A 132 6.53 0.09 15.44
C LEU A 132 6.51 0.26 13.93
N VAL A 133 7.14 1.33 13.42
CA VAL A 133 7.25 1.62 11.98
C VAL A 133 8.02 0.50 11.29
N ASP A 134 9.16 0.09 11.83
CA ASP A 134 9.98 -1.00 11.30
C ASP A 134 9.19 -2.31 11.23
N THR A 135 8.43 -2.62 12.28
CA THR A 135 7.62 -3.85 12.34
C THR A 135 6.50 -3.86 11.31
N ILE A 136 5.78 -2.75 11.16
CA ILE A 136 4.76 -2.62 10.12
C ILE A 136 5.40 -2.69 8.74
N GLU A 137 6.51 -1.97 8.52
CA GLU A 137 7.22 -1.97 7.25
C GLU A 137 7.68 -3.38 6.87
N CYS A 138 8.27 -4.14 7.80
CA CYS A 138 8.67 -5.52 7.58
C CYS A 138 7.49 -6.42 7.20
N SER A 139 6.35 -6.25 7.89
CA SER A 139 5.14 -7.02 7.61
C SER A 139 4.59 -6.72 6.21
N LEU A 140 4.61 -5.45 5.80
CA LEU A 140 4.19 -5.03 4.47
C LEU A 140 5.16 -5.52 3.38
N VAL A 141 6.46 -5.41 3.61
CA VAL A 141 7.52 -5.90 2.70
C VAL A 141 7.34 -7.40 2.44
N ALA A 142 7.20 -8.19 3.51
CA ALA A 142 7.00 -9.61 3.36
C ALA A 142 5.71 -9.91 2.58
N MET A 143 4.63 -9.19 2.86
CA MET A 143 3.37 -9.31 2.13
C MET A 143 3.54 -8.98 0.64
N PHE A 144 4.32 -7.97 0.27
CA PHE A 144 4.63 -7.68 -1.14
C PHE A 144 5.41 -8.82 -1.80
N LEU A 145 6.44 -9.36 -1.13
CA LEU A 145 7.21 -10.50 -1.63
C LEU A 145 6.32 -11.74 -1.84
N ARG A 146 5.34 -11.96 -0.97
CA ARG A 146 4.37 -13.06 -1.11
C ARG A 146 3.35 -12.84 -2.23
N THR A 147 2.82 -11.63 -2.35
CA THR A 147 1.63 -11.38 -3.19
C THR A 147 1.96 -10.89 -4.59
N SER A 148 3.09 -10.18 -4.78
CA SER A 148 3.41 -9.57 -6.06
C SER A 148 4.46 -10.36 -6.82
N LYS A 149 3.99 -11.13 -7.82
CA LYS A 149 4.86 -11.76 -8.83
C LYS A 149 5.43 -10.77 -9.85
N LYS A 150 4.96 -9.52 -9.82
CA LYS A 150 5.36 -8.47 -10.77
C LYS A 150 6.25 -7.41 -10.12
N LEU A 151 6.59 -7.59 -8.84
CA LEU A 151 7.47 -6.69 -8.11
C LEU A 151 8.82 -6.60 -8.84
N ARG A 152 9.25 -5.38 -9.11
CA ARG A 152 10.52 -5.06 -9.78
C ARG A 152 11.43 -4.28 -8.87
N ASN A 153 10.87 -3.31 -8.15
CA ASN A 153 11.60 -2.45 -7.26
C ASN A 153 10.94 -2.45 -5.88
N LEU A 154 11.74 -2.68 -4.85
CA LEU A 154 11.34 -2.66 -3.47
C LEU A 154 12.44 -1.96 -2.66
N THR A 155 12.11 -0.81 -2.07
CA THR A 155 13.01 -0.09 -1.17
C THR A 155 12.31 0.17 0.15
N PHE A 156 12.96 -0.17 1.26
CA PHE A 156 12.43 0.02 2.61
C PHE A 156 13.58 0.38 3.56
N SER A 157 13.25 1.03 4.67
CA SER A 157 14.23 1.50 5.66
C SER A 157 14.48 0.52 6.81
N GLY A 158 13.56 -0.41 7.04
CA GLY A 158 13.60 -1.38 8.12
C GLY A 158 14.70 -2.43 7.95
N LYS A 159 14.99 -3.11 9.05
CA LYS A 159 15.97 -4.21 9.07
C LYS A 159 15.41 -5.44 8.36
N ILE A 160 16.28 -6.16 7.64
CA ILE A 160 15.94 -7.48 7.11
C ILE A 160 15.79 -8.43 8.30
N ASN A 161 14.58 -8.98 8.48
CA ASN A 161 14.32 -10.04 9.46
C ASN A 161 14.27 -11.41 8.78
N GLU A 162 14.21 -12.48 9.58
CA GLU A 162 14.22 -13.87 9.10
C GLU A 162 13.09 -14.15 8.08
N MET A 163 11.88 -13.65 8.34
CA MET A 163 10.74 -13.82 7.43
C MET A 163 10.97 -13.16 6.06
N ILE A 164 11.59 -11.97 6.01
CA ILE A 164 11.93 -11.30 4.75
C ILE A 164 13.07 -12.06 4.06
N PHE A 165 14.09 -12.46 4.82
CA PHE A 165 15.21 -13.22 4.31
C PHE A 165 14.75 -14.48 3.58
N GLU A 166 13.95 -15.33 4.24
CA GLU A 166 13.41 -16.57 3.67
C GLU A 166 12.59 -16.35 2.37
N ARG A 167 11.96 -15.18 2.23
CA ARG A 167 11.15 -14.85 1.03
C ARG A 167 11.97 -14.27 -0.12
N LEU A 168 13.18 -13.78 0.14
CA LEU A 168 14.10 -13.29 -0.90
C LEU A 168 14.85 -14.43 -1.61
N TYR A 169 15.01 -15.59 -0.96
CA TYR A 169 15.75 -16.74 -1.48
C TYR A 169 14.87 -17.88 -2.05
N ARG A 170 13.57 -17.61 -2.26
CA ARG A 170 12.62 -18.53 -2.93
C ARG A 170 12.41 -18.14 -4.39
#